data_AF-A0A4Z0GZ85-F1
#
_entry.id   AF-A0A4Z0GZ85-F1
#
_cell.length_a   1.000
_cell.length_b   1.000
_cell.length_c   1.000
_cell.angle_alpha   90.00
_cell.angle_beta   90.00
_cell.angle_gamma   90.00
#
_symmetry.space_group_name_H-M   'P 1'
#
loop_
_entity.id
_entity.type
_entity.pdbx_description
1 polymer ?
#
loop_
_entity_poly.entity_id
_entity_poly.type
_entity_poly.pdbx_seq_one_letter_code
_entity_poly.pdbx_strand_id
1 'polypeptide(L)'
;MIKDTGSLRVRVRPTYLPLYKQLLKSRQIRQHSEFFTTCCFLPGPSERVDMGNITELCQANSFTDYQLTALSSLGYKKSQRILEPNELFEMMEKEADAGMTFLITELWHDLVNLNQDEDVTLIPGQEFEAQVRLIKFVQGKLEEVPF
;
A
#
# COMPACT_ATOMS: atom_id res chain seq x y z
N MET A 1 -0.95 -12.89 19.87
CA MET A 1 -1.13 -13.70 18.65
C MET A 1 -2.56 -13.49 18.18
N ILE A 2 -2.76 -12.71 17.13
CA ILE A 2 -4.07 -12.28 16.64
C ILE A 2 -4.78 -13.51 16.06
N LYS A 3 -5.78 -14.04 16.76
CA LYS A 3 -6.38 -15.36 16.47
C LYS A 3 -7.56 -15.35 15.49
N ASP A 4 -7.95 -14.21 14.91
CA ASP A 4 -9.23 -14.09 14.19
C ASP A 4 -9.17 -13.33 12.84
N THR A 5 -8.03 -13.30 12.16
CA THR A 5 -7.88 -12.61 10.85
C THR A 5 -8.23 -13.47 9.64
N GLY A 6 -8.60 -14.74 9.81
CA GLY A 6 -8.79 -15.68 8.70
C GLY A 6 -9.92 -15.32 7.72
N SER A 7 -10.97 -14.65 8.21
CA SER A 7 -12.10 -14.18 7.39
C SER A 7 -11.94 -12.73 6.93
N LEU A 8 -11.06 -11.96 7.57
CA LEU A 8 -10.91 -10.53 7.30
C LEU A 8 -10.31 -10.30 5.90
N ARG A 9 -10.88 -9.34 5.18
CA ARG A 9 -10.48 -8.94 3.84
C ARG A 9 -9.87 -7.56 3.87
N VAL A 10 -8.72 -7.44 3.23
CA VAL A 10 -8.05 -6.15 2.99
C VAL A 10 -8.48 -5.65 1.63
N ARG A 11 -8.88 -4.38 1.58
CA ARG A 11 -9.55 -3.78 0.43
C ARG A 11 -8.78 -2.56 -0.08
N VAL A 12 -8.99 -2.25 -1.35
CA VAL A 12 -8.40 -1.08 -2.04
C VAL A 12 -9.43 -0.48 -3.02
N ARG A 13 -9.17 0.72 -3.55
CA ARG A 13 -9.95 1.23 -4.68
C ARG A 13 -9.82 0.31 -5.89
N PRO A 14 -10.91 0.01 -6.62
CA PRO A 14 -10.88 -0.77 -7.85
C PRO A 14 -9.83 -0.28 -8.85
N THR A 15 -9.68 1.04 -8.98
CA THR A 15 -8.72 1.69 -9.88
C THR A 15 -7.26 1.30 -9.63
N TYR A 16 -6.90 0.88 -8.41
CA TYR A 16 -5.54 0.47 -8.07
C TYR A 16 -5.30 -1.03 -8.27
N LEU A 17 -6.35 -1.84 -8.30
CA LEU A 17 -6.23 -3.30 -8.37
C LEU A 17 -5.45 -3.80 -9.59
N PRO A 18 -5.57 -3.22 -10.80
CA PRO A 18 -4.76 -3.61 -11.95
C PRO A 18 -3.26 -3.46 -11.70
N LEU A 19 -2.81 -2.36 -11.07
CA LEU A 19 -1.41 -2.14 -10.74
C LEU A 19 -0.88 -3.23 -9.79
N TYR A 20 -1.62 -3.55 -8.72
CA TYR A 20 -1.27 -4.65 -7.80
C TYR A 20 -1.10 -5.98 -8.54
N LYS A 21 -2.03 -6.31 -9.45
CA LYS A 21 -1.98 -7.52 -10.27
C LYS A 21 -0.79 -7.51 -11.23
N GLN A 22 -0.48 -6.37 -11.82
CA GLN A 22 0.64 -6.21 -12.75
C GLN A 22 2.00 -6.40 -12.04
N LEU A 23 2.18 -5.78 -10.87
CA LEU A 23 3.41 -5.93 -10.07
C LEU A 23 3.62 -7.38 -9.62
N LEU A 24 2.55 -8.07 -9.26
CA LEU A 24 2.60 -9.49 -8.91
C LEU A 24 2.98 -10.35 -10.13
N LYS A 25 2.33 -10.12 -11.28
CA LYS A 25 2.58 -10.87 -12.52
C LYS A 25 4.00 -10.67 -13.05
N SER A 26 4.53 -9.45 -12.93
CA SER A 26 5.90 -9.08 -13.31
C SER A 26 6.95 -9.47 -12.25
N ARG A 27 6.53 -10.10 -11.15
CA ARG A 27 7.38 -10.56 -10.04
C ARG A 27 8.16 -9.44 -9.34
N GLN A 28 7.67 -8.21 -9.43
CA GLN A 28 8.20 -7.08 -8.65
C GLN A 28 7.85 -7.20 -7.17
N ILE A 29 6.75 -7.89 -6.88
CA ILE A 29 6.30 -8.24 -5.53
C ILE A 29 5.94 -9.73 -5.52
N ARG A 30 6.04 -10.38 -4.36
CA ARG A 30 5.69 -11.80 -4.20
C ARG A 30 4.24 -11.97 -3.80
N GLN A 31 3.70 -11.01 -3.06
CA GLN A 31 2.32 -11.02 -2.56
C GLN A 31 1.75 -9.60 -2.52
N HIS A 32 0.43 -9.49 -2.63
CA HIS A 32 -0.26 -8.20 -2.50
C HIS A 32 -0.03 -7.53 -1.14
N SER A 33 0.10 -8.32 -0.06
CA SER A 33 0.37 -7.84 1.30
C SER A 33 1.69 -7.07 1.41
N GLU A 34 2.72 -7.45 0.64
CA GLU A 34 4.03 -6.76 0.62
C GLU A 34 3.91 -5.33 0.10
N PHE A 35 3.27 -5.19 -1.06
CA PHE A 35 3.10 -3.88 -1.68
C PHE A 35 2.11 -3.02 -0.90
N PHE A 36 1.03 -3.60 -0.41
CA PHE A 36 0.06 -2.92 0.45
C PHE A 36 0.74 -2.36 1.69
N THR A 37 1.53 -3.18 2.38
CA THR A 37 2.28 -2.74 3.56
C THR A 37 3.20 -1.58 3.20
N THR A 38 3.92 -1.66 2.08
CA THR A 38 4.78 -0.56 1.61
C THR A 38 4.00 0.74 1.41
N CYS A 39 2.83 0.66 0.77
CA CYS A 39 1.97 1.82 0.53
C CYS A 39 1.54 2.48 1.84
N CYS A 40 1.22 1.72 2.90
CA CYS A 40 0.87 2.29 4.21
C CYS A 40 1.95 3.20 4.81
N PHE A 41 3.22 3.01 4.44
CA PHE A 41 4.35 3.79 4.96
C PHE A 41 4.79 4.92 4.04
N LEU A 42 4.25 5.00 2.83
CA LEU A 42 4.51 6.12 1.95
C LEU A 42 3.82 7.38 2.47
N PRO A 43 4.34 8.57 2.16
CA PRO A 43 3.63 9.82 2.40
C PRO A 43 2.27 9.76 1.72
N GLY A 44 1.30 10.47 2.27
CA GLY A 44 -0.01 10.61 1.65
C GLY A 44 -0.67 11.91 2.09
N PRO A 45 -1.65 12.40 1.33
CA PRO A 45 -2.42 13.57 1.75
C PRO A 45 -3.00 13.34 3.15
N SER A 46 -2.90 14.35 4.02
CA SER A 46 -3.40 14.26 5.40
C SER A 46 -4.92 14.25 5.50
N GLU A 47 -5.61 14.60 4.42
CA GLU A 47 -7.06 14.66 4.36
C GLU A 47 -7.65 13.26 4.24
N ARG A 48 -8.70 13.00 5.02
CA ARG A 48 -9.48 11.76 4.93
C ARG A 48 -10.21 11.76 3.59
N VAL A 49 -9.63 11.13 2.58
CA VAL A 49 -10.32 10.91 1.31
C VAL A 49 -11.35 9.80 1.52
N ASP A 50 -12.59 10.06 1.11
CA ASP A 50 -13.58 8.99 1.00
C ASP A 50 -13.07 7.99 -0.05
N MET A 51 -12.90 6.73 0.37
CA MET A 51 -12.44 5.66 -0.52
C MET A 51 -13.52 5.25 -1.53
N GLY A 52 -14.77 5.68 -1.33
CA GLY A 52 -15.88 5.38 -2.23
C GLY A 52 -16.06 3.86 -2.36
N ASN A 53 -16.09 3.38 -3.61
CA ASN A 53 -16.14 1.95 -3.87
C ASN A 53 -14.80 1.30 -3.56
N ILE A 54 -14.85 0.21 -2.77
CA ILE A 54 -13.68 -0.60 -2.42
C ILE A 54 -13.90 -2.04 -2.89
N THR A 55 -12.80 -2.72 -3.24
CA THR A 55 -12.80 -4.12 -3.67
C THR A 55 -11.76 -4.93 -2.90
N GLU A 56 -11.98 -6.23 -2.77
CA GLU A 56 -11.05 -7.14 -2.10
C GLU A 56 -9.71 -7.20 -2.84
N LEU A 57 -8.62 -6.95 -2.12
CA LEU A 57 -7.26 -7.16 -2.60
C LEU A 57 -6.74 -8.54 -2.18
N CYS A 58 -6.83 -8.86 -0.89
CA CYS A 58 -6.34 -10.11 -0.32
C CYS A 58 -6.94 -10.40 1.06
N GLN A 59 -6.71 -11.61 1.56
CA GLN A 59 -7.07 -12.00 2.92
C GLN A 59 -6.03 -11.49 3.93
N ALA A 60 -6.46 -11.06 5.12
CA ALA A 60 -5.56 -10.57 6.17
C ALA A 60 -4.57 -11.63 6.68
N ASN A 61 -4.90 -12.93 6.56
CA ASN A 61 -4.00 -14.03 6.87
C ASN A 61 -2.79 -14.16 5.91
N SER A 62 -2.77 -13.41 4.80
CA SER A 62 -1.63 -13.35 3.88
C SER A 62 -0.51 -12.43 4.36
N PHE A 63 -0.71 -11.73 5.47
CA PHE A 63 0.30 -10.89 6.09
C PHE A 63 1.16 -11.71 7.03
N THR A 64 2.48 -11.58 6.88
CA THR A 64 3.48 -12.12 7.80
C THR A 64 3.44 -11.41 9.15
N ASP A 65 3.96 -12.05 10.19
CA ASP A 65 4.06 -11.44 11.52
C ASP A 65 4.85 -10.13 11.51
N TYR A 66 5.87 -10.02 10.66
CA TYR A 66 6.64 -8.79 10.47
C TYR A 66 5.77 -7.66 9.90
N GLN A 67 4.98 -7.94 8.87
CA GLN A 67 4.07 -6.95 8.30
C GLN A 67 2.99 -6.55 9.31
N LEU A 68 2.38 -7.50 10.01
CA LEU A 68 1.38 -7.21 11.04
C LEU A 68 1.96 -6.34 12.17
N THR A 69 3.21 -6.60 12.58
CA THR A 69 3.91 -5.80 13.59
C THR A 69 4.17 -4.38 13.09
N ALA A 70 4.61 -4.22 11.84
CA ALA A 70 4.83 -2.92 11.23
C ALA A 70 3.52 -2.11 11.15
N LEU A 71 2.45 -2.71 10.61
CA LEU A 71 1.13 -2.08 10.53
C LEU A 71 0.59 -1.71 11.91
N SER A 72 0.71 -2.61 12.89
CA SER A 72 0.29 -2.35 14.27
C SER A 72 1.07 -1.19 14.90
N SER A 73 2.37 -1.09 14.61
CA SER A 73 3.23 0.01 15.09
C SER A 73 2.81 1.35 14.47
N LEU A 74 2.50 1.37 13.18
CA LEU A 74 1.99 2.55 12.48
C LEU A 74 0.60 2.96 13.03
N GLY A 75 -0.29 1.98 13.20
CA GLY A 75 -1.62 2.18 13.79
C GLY A 75 -1.53 2.75 15.21
N TYR A 76 -0.62 2.24 16.04
CA TYR A 76 -0.36 2.79 17.37
C TYR A 76 0.18 4.22 17.29
N LYS A 77 1.17 4.50 16.43
CA LYS A 77 1.73 5.85 16.25
C LYS A 77 0.63 6.88 15.92
N LYS A 78 -0.35 6.51 15.10
CA LYS A 78 -1.43 7.41 14.66
C LYS A 78 -2.59 7.52 15.66
N SER A 79 -2.96 6.42 16.32
CA SER A 79 -4.12 6.38 17.21
C SER A 79 -3.79 6.52 18.69
N GLN A 80 -2.51 6.40 19.06
CA GLN A 80 -2.00 6.35 20.44
C GLN A 80 -2.61 5.22 21.29
N ARG A 81 -3.14 4.17 20.64
CA ARG A 81 -3.68 2.96 21.29
C ARG A 81 -3.44 1.71 20.45
N ILE A 82 -3.55 0.55 21.09
CA ILE A 82 -3.58 -0.74 20.38
C ILE A 82 -4.95 -0.87 19.72
N LEU A 83 -4.96 -1.17 18.42
CA LEU A 83 -6.17 -1.33 17.62
C LEU A 83 -6.54 -2.80 17.52
N GLU A 84 -7.85 -3.08 17.52
CA GLU A 84 -8.35 -4.42 17.16
C GLU A 84 -8.09 -4.69 15.67
N PRO A 85 -8.01 -5.96 15.23
CA PRO A 85 -7.64 -6.29 13.85
C PRO A 85 -8.48 -5.59 12.78
N ASN A 86 -9.80 -5.53 12.96
CA ASN A 86 -10.69 -4.87 12.00
C ASN A 86 -10.41 -3.36 11.93
N GLU A 87 -10.28 -2.69 13.08
CA GLU A 87 -9.95 -1.27 13.14
C GLU A 87 -8.57 -0.96 12.55
N LEU A 88 -7.61 -1.86 12.79
CA LEU A 88 -6.27 -1.76 12.25
C LEU A 88 -6.32 -1.80 10.72
N PHE A 89 -6.93 -2.84 10.14
CA PHE A 89 -6.97 -2.95 8.68
C PHE A 89 -7.81 -1.85 8.02
N GLU A 90 -8.93 -1.43 8.60
CA GLU A 90 -9.68 -0.26 8.08
C GLU A 90 -8.85 1.02 8.10
N MET A 91 -7.99 1.21 9.11
CA MET A 91 -7.04 2.32 9.13
C MET A 91 -5.98 2.14 8.05
N MET A 92 -5.38 0.95 7.95
CA MET A 92 -4.31 0.68 6.99
C MET A 92 -4.80 0.74 5.53
N GLU A 93 -6.06 0.40 5.25
CA GLU A 93 -6.67 0.57 3.93
C GLU A 93 -6.62 2.04 3.48
N LYS A 94 -6.88 2.98 4.40
CA LYS A 94 -6.82 4.43 4.14
C LYS A 94 -5.38 4.91 4.00
N GLU A 95 -4.46 4.39 4.80
CA GLU A 95 -3.03 4.72 4.67
C GLU A 95 -2.46 4.21 3.35
N ALA A 96 -2.80 2.98 2.95
CA ALA A 96 -2.41 2.42 1.67
C ALA A 96 -3.01 3.20 0.49
N ASP A 97 -4.25 3.69 0.60
CA ASP A 97 -4.90 4.55 -0.41
C ASP A 97 -4.13 5.87 -0.60
N ALA A 98 -3.78 6.52 0.51
CA ALA A 98 -3.03 7.77 0.50
C ALA A 98 -1.61 7.58 -0.05
N GLY A 99 -0.94 6.49 0.34
CA GLY A 99 0.37 6.13 -0.17
C GLY A 99 0.36 5.74 -1.65
N MET A 100 -0.68 5.03 -2.10
CA MET A 100 -0.89 4.75 -3.53
C MET A 100 -1.09 6.04 -4.32
N THR A 101 -1.88 6.98 -3.80
CA THR A 101 -2.08 8.29 -4.42
C THR A 101 -0.75 9.02 -4.58
N PHE A 102 0.04 9.16 -3.52
CA PHE A 102 1.37 9.75 -3.59
C PHE A 102 2.27 9.03 -4.60
N LEU A 103 2.25 7.71 -4.60
CA LEU A 103 3.07 6.91 -5.50
C LEU A 103 2.75 7.24 -6.96
N ILE A 104 1.48 7.33 -7.33
CA ILE A 104 1.06 7.54 -8.72
C ILE A 104 1.07 9.01 -9.13
N THR A 105 0.95 9.97 -8.21
CA THR A 105 0.96 11.41 -8.54
C THR A 105 2.35 12.03 -8.44
N GLU A 106 3.23 11.49 -7.60
CA GLU A 106 4.57 12.03 -7.36
C GLU A 106 5.66 11.11 -7.91
N LEU A 107 5.75 9.88 -7.40
CA LEU A 107 6.93 9.04 -7.63
C LEU A 107 6.95 8.38 -9.02
N TRP A 108 5.78 7.92 -9.48
CA TRP A 108 5.57 7.15 -10.71
C TRP A 108 4.65 7.88 -11.70
N HIS A 109 4.49 9.20 -11.57
CA HIS A 109 3.53 9.98 -12.38
C HIS A 109 3.73 9.85 -13.89
N ASP A 110 4.96 9.66 -14.35
CA ASP A 110 5.36 9.44 -15.74
C ASP A 110 5.56 7.95 -16.09
N LEU A 111 5.36 7.05 -15.12
CA LEU A 111 5.53 5.60 -15.27
C LEU A 111 4.19 4.85 -15.27
N VAL A 112 3.09 5.54 -14.98
CA VAL A 112 1.73 4.95 -14.97
C VAL A 112 0.87 5.51 -16.09
N ASN A 113 -0.06 4.69 -16.57
CA ASN A 113 -1.16 5.10 -17.42
C ASN A 113 -2.46 5.08 -16.62
N LEU A 114 -3.27 6.11 -16.84
CA LEU A 114 -4.68 6.15 -16.46
C LEU A 114 -5.50 5.71 -17.67
N ASN A 115 -6.14 4.55 -17.56
CA ASN A 115 -6.94 3.99 -18.64
C ASN A 115 -8.34 4.62 -18.68
N GLN A 116 -9.15 4.26 -19.69
CA GLN A 116 -10.50 4.82 -19.88
C GLN A 116 -11.45 4.57 -18.70
N ASP A 117 -11.22 3.51 -17.93
CA ASP A 117 -11.98 3.15 -16.72
C ASP A 117 -11.38 3.73 -15.43
N GLU A 118 -10.50 4.73 -15.54
CA GLU A 118 -9.68 5.29 -14.44
C GLU A 118 -8.75 4.28 -13.76
N ASP A 119 -8.59 3.09 -14.37
CA ASP A 119 -7.66 2.06 -13.94
C ASP A 119 -6.23 2.54 -14.09
N VAL A 120 -5.46 2.39 -13.01
CA VAL A 120 -4.03 2.69 -12.97
C VAL A 120 -3.24 1.44 -13.33
N THR A 121 -2.37 1.55 -14.33
CA THR A 121 -1.44 0.49 -14.73
C THR A 121 -0.04 1.07 -14.92
N LEU A 122 0.99 0.25 -14.72
CA LEU A 122 2.36 0.65 -15.05
C LEU A 122 2.56 0.55 -16.57
N ILE A 123 3.28 1.51 -17.15
CA ILE A 123 3.69 1.46 -18.55
C ILE A 123 4.58 0.22 -18.75
N PRO A 124 4.28 -0.66 -19.73
CA PRO A 124 5.08 -1.86 -19.96
C PRO A 124 6.56 -1.56 -20.17
N GLY A 125 7.44 -2.28 -19.48
CA GLY A 125 8.88 -2.08 -19.53
C GLY A 125 9.43 -1.10 -18.49
N GLN A 126 8.57 -0.39 -17.75
CA GLN A 126 8.98 0.54 -16.68
C GLN A 126 9.05 -0.12 -15.29
N GLU A 127 8.87 -1.44 -15.18
CA GLU A 127 8.86 -2.16 -13.91
C GLU A 127 10.14 -1.94 -13.10
N PHE A 128 11.29 -2.01 -13.77
CA PHE A 128 12.59 -1.80 -13.14
C PHE A 128 12.78 -0.34 -12.69
N GLU A 129 12.41 0.63 -13.53
CA GLU A 129 12.51 2.06 -13.19
C GLU A 129 11.61 2.39 -11.99
N ALA A 130 10.39 1.86 -11.96
CA ALA A 130 9.47 2.01 -10.83
C ALA A 130 10.09 1.50 -9.53
N GLN A 131 10.74 0.32 -9.57
CA GLN A 131 11.46 -0.24 -8.43
C GLN A 131 12.66 0.63 -8.01
N VAL A 132 13.45 1.12 -8.96
CA VAL A 132 14.61 1.99 -8.70
C VAL A 132 14.18 3.28 -8.02
N ARG A 133 13.09 3.92 -8.48
CA ARG A 133 12.57 5.15 -7.86
C ARG A 133 12.08 4.92 -6.44
N LEU A 134 11.43 3.79 -6.20
CA LEU A 134 11.00 3.41 -4.85
C LEU A 134 12.20 3.20 -3.91
N ILE A 135 13.25 2.51 -4.37
CA ILE A 135 14.48 2.31 -3.59
C ILE A 135 15.16 3.65 -3.28
N LYS A 136 15.32 4.51 -4.29
CA LYS A 136 15.94 5.84 -4.12
C LYS A 136 15.15 6.72 -3.15
N PHE A 137 13.82 6.67 -3.21
CA PHE A 137 12.96 7.38 -2.26
C PHE A 137 13.21 6.91 -0.82
N VAL A 138 13.22 5.59 -0.59
CA VAL A 138 13.49 5.02 0.74
C VAL A 138 14.90 5.37 1.22
N GLN A 139 15.90 5.30 0.34
CA GLN A 139 17.28 5.69 0.67
C GLN A 139 17.38 7.15 1.10
N GLY A 140 16.76 8.07 0.35
CA GLY A 140 16.73 9.49 0.72
C GLY A 140 16.08 9.72 2.09
N LYS A 141 15.04 8.96 2.44
CA LYS A 141 14.41 9.04 3.77
C LYS A 141 15.27 8.47 4.90
N LEU A 142 16.13 7.49 4.63
CA LEU A 142 17.08 6.99 5.64
C LEU A 142 18.18 8.02 5.94
N GLU A 143 18.64 8.78 4.94
CA GLU A 143 19.64 9.82 5.14
C GLU A 143 19.11 11.02 5.96
N GLU A 144 17.80 11.28 5.91
CA GLU A 144 17.13 12.37 6.65
C GLU A 144 16.91 12.07 8.15
N VAL A 145 17.03 10.81 8.59
CA VAL A 145 16.77 10.41 9.98
C VAL A 145 18.08 10.06 10.69
N PRO A 146 18.64 10.96 11.53
CA PRO A 146 19.81 10.61 12.34
C PRO A 146 19.40 9.55 13.38
N PHE A 147 20.10 8.42 13.35
CA PHE A 147 19.96 7.34 14.35
C PHE A 147 20.45 7.78 15.73
#